data_AF-A0A3E1E2U2-F1
#
_entry.id   AF-A0A3E1E2U2-F1
#
_cell.length_a   1.000
_cell.length_b   1.000
_cell.length_c   1.000
_cell.angle_alpha   90.00
_cell.angle_beta   90.00
_cell.angle_gamma   90.00
#
_symmetry.space_group_name_H-M   'P 1'
#
loop_
_entity.id
_entity.type
_entity.pdbx_description
1 polymer ?
#
loop_
_entity_poly.entity_id
_entity_poly.type
_entity_poly.pdbx_seq_one_letter_code
_entity_poly.pdbx_strand_id
1 'polypeptide(L)' 'MPNVRAANKVKIGAWVDRLDAANLRQFAASQGLHVSTLIEAAVMKSLPMILAEAACSLTQDQGQLIASAK' A
#
# COMPACT_ATOMS: atom_id res chain seq x y z
N MET A 1 32.05 -9.37 -0.46
CA MET A 1 30.76 -9.19 -1.16
C MET A 1 29.95 -8.16 -0.38
N PRO A 2 29.65 -6.97 -0.93
CA PRO A 2 28.88 -5.98 -0.18
C PRO A 2 27.41 -6.43 -0.08
N ASN A 3 26.88 -6.40 1.14
CA ASN A 3 25.57 -6.90 1.52
C ASN A 3 24.47 -5.93 1.06
N VAL A 4 23.96 -6.09 -0.16
CA VAL A 4 23.02 -5.15 -0.82
C VAL A 4 21.59 -5.17 -0.24
N ARG A 5 21.37 -5.73 0.96
CA ARG A 5 20.01 -5.90 1.53
C ARG A 5 19.77 -5.23 2.88
N ALA A 6 20.56 -4.22 3.24
CA ALA A 6 20.02 -3.19 4.12
C ALA A 6 19.02 -2.34 3.31
N ALA A 7 17.87 -2.92 2.96
CA ALA A 7 16.74 -2.16 2.45
C ALA A 7 16.47 -1.05 3.46
N ASN A 8 16.48 0.20 3.03
CA ASN A 8 16.17 1.36 3.86
C ASN A 8 14.78 1.15 4.49
N LYS A 9 14.74 0.61 5.72
CA LYS A 9 13.48 0.35 6.43
C LYS A 9 12.97 1.66 6.98
N VAL A 10 11.99 2.24 6.30
CA VAL A 10 11.25 3.41 6.78
C VAL A 10 10.22 2.93 7.80
N LYS A 11 10.16 3.58 8.97
CA LYS A 11 9.09 3.34 9.95
C LYS A 11 7.86 4.12 9.52
N ILE A 12 6.75 3.41 9.32
CA ILE A 12 5.46 4.01 9.01
C ILE A 12 4.55 3.85 10.23
N GLY A 13 4.02 4.95 10.74
CA GLY A 13 3.01 4.96 11.79
C GLY A 13 1.65 5.31 11.20
N ALA A 14 0.59 4.65 11.68
CA ALA A 14 -0.78 4.95 11.30
C ALA A 14 -1.66 4.98 12.55
N TRP A 15 -2.60 5.92 12.57
CA TRP A 15 -3.65 5.95 13.57
C TRP A 15 -4.81 5.11 13.06
N VAL A 16 -5.33 4.24 13.93
CA VAL A 16 -6.42 3.33 13.61
C VAL A 16 -7.39 3.35 14.78
N ASP A 17 -8.68 3.32 14.49
CA ASP A 17 -9.72 3.27 15.52
C ASP A 17 -9.58 2.02 16.38
N ARG A 18 -10.04 2.13 17.63
CA ARG A 18 -9.83 1.09 18.63
C ARG A 18 -10.45 -0.25 18.24
N LEU A 19 -11.61 -0.21 17.59
CA LEU A 19 -12.32 -1.40 17.12
C LEU A 19 -11.54 -2.10 16.00
N ASP A 20 -11.10 -1.34 15.00
CA ASP A 20 -10.35 -1.87 13.87
C ASP A 20 -8.98 -2.40 14.30
N ALA A 21 -8.33 -1.74 15.26
CA ALA A 21 -7.11 -2.25 15.87
C ALA A 21 -7.32 -3.59 16.58
N ALA A 22 -8.48 -3.81 17.21
CA ALA A 22 -8.81 -5.10 17.82
C ALA A 22 -9.04 -6.18 16.75
N ASN A 23 -9.78 -5.87 15.68
CA ASN A 23 -10.02 -6.77 14.56
C ASN A 23 -8.72 -7.17 13.86
N LEU A 24 -7.83 -6.20 13.59
CA LEU A 24 -6.52 -6.47 12.98
C LEU A 24 -5.65 -7.38 13.84
N ARG A 25 -5.66 -7.19 15.17
CA ARG A 25 -4.91 -8.07 16.09
C ARG A 25 -5.47 -9.48 16.12
N GLN A 26 -6.80 -9.63 16.20
CA GLN A 26 -7.44 -10.94 16.17
C GLN A 26 -7.17 -11.68 14.86
N PHE A 27 -7.28 -10.97 13.74
CA PHE A 27 -7.02 -11.55 12.43
C PHE A 27 -5.54 -11.90 12.24
N ALA A 28 -4.61 -11.04 12.66
CA ALA A 28 -3.19 -11.37 12.62
C ALA A 28 -2.87 -12.60 13.48
N ALA A 29 -3.45 -12.69 14.68
CA ALA A 29 -3.29 -13.84 15.56
C ALA A 29 -3.86 -15.13 14.97
N SER A 30 -5.02 -15.08 14.29
CA SER A 30 -5.59 -16.26 13.63
C SER A 30 -4.74 -16.79 12.48
N GLN A 31 -3.90 -15.93 11.89
CA GLN A 31 -2.91 -16.30 10.87
C GLN A 31 -1.53 -16.64 11.45
N GLY A 32 -1.34 -16.53 12.78
CA GLY A 32 -0.04 -16.73 13.43
C GLY A 32 1.00 -15.65 13.07
N LEU A 33 0.55 -14.45 12.70
CA LEU A 33 1.39 -13.35 12.25
C LEU A 33 1.36 -12.16 13.23
N HIS A 34 2.41 -11.33 13.19
CA HIS A 34 2.37 -10.02 13.84
C HIS A 34 1.59 -9.02 12.96
N VAL A 35 0.89 -8.07 13.59
CA VAL A 35 0.06 -7.07 12.88
C VAL A 35 0.88 -6.28 11.85
N SER A 36 2.13 -5.93 12.17
CA SER A 36 3.00 -5.22 11.21
C SER A 36 3.29 -6.05 9.96
N THR A 37 3.55 -7.34 10.09
CA THR A 37 3.78 -8.25 8.96
C THR A 37 2.54 -8.39 8.09
N LEU A 38 1.36 -8.42 8.73
CA LEU A 38 0.08 -8.46 8.03
C LEU A 38 -0.15 -7.18 7.21
N ILE A 39 0.12 -6.02 7.80
CA ILE A 39 0.00 -4.72 7.13
C ILE A 39 1.00 -4.62 5.99
N GLU A 40 2.26 -5.01 6.20
CA GLU A 40 3.28 -5.04 5.16
C GLU A 40 2.85 -5.90 3.97
N ALA A 41 2.35 -7.11 4.21
CA ALA A 41 1.88 -8.00 3.16
C ALA A 41 0.67 -7.41 2.41
N ALA A 42 -0.29 -6.83 3.13
CA ALA A 42 -1.46 -6.20 2.54
C ALA A 42 -1.08 -5.01 1.64
N VAL A 43 -0.18 -4.15 2.13
CA VAL A 43 0.32 -2.98 1.38
C VAL A 43 1.08 -3.43 0.14
N MET A 44 1.97 -4.41 0.24
CA MET A 44 2.71 -4.91 -0.92
C MET A 44 1.80 -5.52 -1.98
N LYS A 45 0.66 -6.10 -1.58
CA LYS A 45 -0.35 -6.63 -2.51
C LYS A 45 -1.18 -5.52 -3.17
N SER A 46 -1.50 -4.43 -2.45
CA SER A 46 -2.36 -3.35 -2.97
C SER A 46 -1.59 -2.28 -3.76
N LEU A 47 -0.31 -2.05 -3.44
CA LEU A 47 0.52 -1.03 -4.08
C LEU A 47 0.52 -1.09 -5.61
N PRO A 48 0.70 -2.26 -6.27
CA PRO A 48 0.68 -2.32 -7.73
C PRO A 48 -0.66 -1.87 -8.33
N MET A 49 -1.78 -2.18 -7.67
CA MET A 49 -3.12 -1.80 -8.12
C MET A 49 -3.33 -0.29 -7.98
N ILE A 50 -2.93 0.28 -6.84
CA ILE A 50 -3.01 1.73 -6.60
C ILE A 50 -2.16 2.51 -7.62
N LEU A 51 -0.95 2.01 -7.92
CA LEU A 51 -0.07 2.63 -8.91
C LEU A 51 -0.63 2.50 -10.33
N ALA A 52 -1.26 1.38 -10.67
CA ALA A 52 -1.91 1.18 -11.97
C ALA A 52 -3.13 2.09 -12.14
N GLU A 53 -3.97 2.24 -11.10
CA GLU A 53 -5.10 3.17 -11.10
C GLU A 53 -4.63 4.61 -11.21
N ALA A 54 -3.63 5.01 -10.42
CA ALA A 54 -3.05 6.36 -10.50
C ALA A 54 -2.47 6.66 -11.89
N ALA A 55 -1.79 5.69 -12.51
CA ALA A 55 -1.28 5.84 -13.87
C ALA A 55 -2.41 5.93 -14.92
N CYS A 56 -3.50 5.20 -14.72
CA CYS A 56 -4.67 5.23 -15.62
C CYS A 56 -5.46 6.55 -15.49
N SER A 57 -5.59 7.10 -14.28
CA SER A 57 -6.19 8.42 -14.06
C SER A 57 -5.37 9.54 -14.69
N LEU A 58 -4.03 9.44 -14.68
CA LEU A 58 -3.15 10.43 -15.31
C LEU A 58 -3.21 10.42 -16.85
N THR A 59 -3.44 9.26 -17.47
CA THR A 59 -3.59 9.17 -18.94
C THR A 59 -4.98 9.60 -19.42
N GLN A 60 -6.04 9.39 -18.63
CA GLN A 60 -7.38 9.90 -18.94
C GLN A 60 -7.44 11.43 -18.91
N ASP A 61 -6.76 12.08 -17.96
CA ASP A 61 -6.72 13.53 -17.86
C ASP A 61 -5.98 14.16 -19.06
N GLN A 62 -4.86 13.55 -19.50
CA GLN A 62 -4.19 13.95 -20.74
C GLN A 62 -5.01 13.67 -22.00
N GLY A 63 -5.75 12.56 -22.04
CA GLY A 63 -6.65 12.24 -23.15
C GLY A 63 -7.78 13.25 -23.34
N GLN A 64 -8.31 13.81 -22.23
CA GLN A 64 -9.29 14.90 -22.30
C GLN A 64 -8.69 16.24 -22.70
N LEU A 65 -7.49 16.59 -22.22
CA LEU A 65 -6.79 17.81 -22.63
C LEU A 65 -6.46 17.83 -24.13
N ILE A 66 -6.14 16.68 -24.73
CA ILE A 66 -5.89 16.58 -26.19
C ILE A 66 -7.21 16.60 -26.97
N ALA A 67 -8.30 16.04 -26.43
CA ALA A 67 -9.62 16.04 -27.09
C ALA A 67 -10.33 17.40 -27.08
N SER A 68 -10.06 18.25 -26.07
CA SER A 68 -10.61 19.62 -25.98
C SER A 68 -9.78 20.69 -26.68
N ALA A 69 -8.62 20.34 -27.25
CA ALA A 69 -7.74 21.27 -27.97
C ALA A 69 -7.95 21.25 -29.50
N LYS A 70 -9.11 20.80 -29.99
CA LYS A 70 -9.42 20.69 -31.43
C LYS A 70 -10.69 21.44 -31.81
#